data_AF-R9K3N5-F1
#
_entry.id   AF-R9K3N5-F1
#
_cell.length_a   1.000
_cell.length_b   1.000
_cell.length_c   1.000
_cell.angle_alpha   90.00
_cell.angle_beta   90.00
_cell.angle_gamma   90.00
#
_symmetry.space_group_name_H-M   'P 1'
#
loop_
_entity.id
_entity.type
_entity.pdbx_description
1 polymer ?
#
loop_
_entity_poly.entity_id
_entity_poly.type
_entity_poly.pdbx_seq_one_letter_code
_entity_poly.pdbx_strand_id
1 'polypeptide(L)'
;MGQRRKNKGVHSDDLWRRKMRCQCGHAFAKTKWHTKTDFITYTYKCYDQTRTGTIAARLKNGLGIENVCRSPLVQDWKMYTMAQKVLHAVFDDPEGTLLNAAAVLGCGIAGVEQSEVLRDKEVIEEQLKKERRRYETLLDMRMNNEIPKEVFSRKQQEVGEKIAELEQRMAQYGDVEPATEADVSGKLENLQRLMGQFTIPEDGEFSEEQMDKYVSGVRVYEDRFEWLLNLSPDAGGGLDDAGSPVYFKKITVTPDDERAWFRKHPQWSKSNRYAELEVWIFI
;
A
#
# COMPACT_ATOMS: atom_id res chain seq x y z
N MET A 1 9.58 -3.87 -32.88
CA MET A 1 9.46 -3.46 -31.46
C MET A 1 7.97 -3.30 -31.15
N GLY A 2 7.35 -4.32 -30.57
CA GLY A 2 5.92 -4.29 -30.25
C GLY A 2 5.68 -3.60 -28.92
N GLN A 3 5.03 -2.43 -28.93
CA GLN A 3 4.48 -1.82 -27.72
C GLN A 3 3.50 -2.83 -27.08
N ARG A 4 3.91 -3.41 -25.94
CA ARG A 4 2.97 -4.09 -25.04
C ARG A 4 1.97 -3.05 -24.55
N ARG A 5 0.78 -3.01 -25.15
CA ARG A 5 -0.38 -2.34 -24.58
C ARG A 5 -0.61 -2.95 -23.19
N LYS A 6 -0.31 -2.19 -22.12
CA LYS A 6 -0.73 -2.55 -20.76
C LYS A 6 -2.23 -2.81 -20.83
N ASN A 7 -2.67 -3.98 -20.38
CA ASN A 7 -4.09 -4.35 -20.35
C ASN A 7 -4.86 -3.22 -19.66
N LYS A 8 -5.65 -2.47 -20.44
CA LYS A 8 -6.65 -1.54 -19.89
C LYS A 8 -7.70 -2.42 -19.22
N GLY A 9 -7.52 -2.67 -17.92
CA GLY A 9 -8.54 -3.31 -17.10
C GLY A 9 -9.86 -2.57 -17.26
N VAL A 10 -10.97 -3.30 -17.13
CA VAL A 10 -12.31 -2.72 -17.14
C VAL A 10 -12.35 -1.58 -16.13
N HIS A 11 -12.67 -0.36 -16.60
CA HIS A 11 -12.86 0.79 -15.73
C HIS A 11 -13.91 0.44 -14.68
N SER A 12 -13.57 0.62 -13.40
CA SER A 12 -14.46 0.36 -12.28
C SER A 12 -14.87 1.68 -11.69
N ASP A 13 -16.16 1.92 -11.55
CA ASP A 13 -16.67 3.15 -10.92
C ASP A 13 -16.34 3.19 -9.42
N ASP A 14 -16.18 2.02 -8.79
CA ASP A 14 -15.79 1.90 -7.37
C ASP A 14 -14.43 2.54 -7.06
N LEU A 15 -14.44 3.52 -6.15
CA LEU A 15 -13.27 4.28 -5.70
C LEU A 15 -12.10 3.39 -5.29
N TRP A 16 -12.35 2.46 -4.38
CA TRP A 16 -11.29 1.67 -3.77
C TRP A 16 -10.70 0.63 -4.73
N ARG A 17 -11.48 0.09 -5.68
CA ARG A 17 -10.91 -0.73 -6.77
C ARG A 17 -9.95 0.06 -7.66
N ARG A 18 -10.20 1.36 -7.87
CA ARG A 18 -9.29 2.23 -8.63
C ARG A 18 -8.00 2.51 -7.84
N LYS A 19 -8.12 2.81 -6.55
CA LYS A 19 -7.03 3.32 -5.69
C LYS A 19 -6.21 2.27 -4.95
N MET A 20 -6.77 1.11 -4.61
CA MET A 20 -6.08 0.11 -3.79
C MET A 20 -5.16 -0.78 -4.62
N ARG A 21 -3.95 -1.02 -4.11
CA ARG A 21 -3.01 -2.02 -4.63
C ARG A 21 -2.49 -2.90 -3.50
N CYS A 22 -2.42 -4.20 -3.74
CA CYS A 22 -1.89 -5.16 -2.79
C CYS A 22 -0.35 -5.14 -2.82
N GLN A 23 0.30 -5.45 -1.70
CA GLN A 23 1.76 -5.67 -1.63
C GLN A 23 2.29 -6.68 -2.68
N CYS A 24 1.44 -7.58 -3.19
CA CYS A 24 1.81 -8.52 -4.26
C CYS A 24 1.62 -7.94 -5.69
N GLY A 25 1.44 -6.63 -5.82
CA GLY A 25 1.27 -5.90 -7.09
C GLY A 25 -0.12 -6.01 -7.73
N HIS A 26 -1.01 -6.83 -7.19
CA HIS A 26 -2.35 -7.04 -7.75
C HIS A 26 -3.37 -6.01 -7.23
N ALA A 27 -4.39 -5.72 -8.02
CA ALA A 27 -5.54 -4.93 -7.57
C ALA A 27 -6.49 -5.78 -6.68
N PHE A 28 -7.54 -5.14 -6.18
CA PHE A 28 -8.59 -5.79 -5.40
C PHE A 28 -9.90 -5.97 -6.19
N ALA A 29 -10.57 -7.09 -5.93
CA ALA A 29 -11.92 -7.38 -6.37
C ALA A 29 -12.92 -7.04 -5.26
N LYS A 30 -13.95 -6.24 -5.57
CA LYS A 30 -15.08 -6.01 -4.67
C LYS A 30 -16.03 -7.19 -4.74
N THR A 31 -16.23 -7.86 -3.60
CA THR A 31 -17.06 -9.06 -3.46
C THR A 31 -18.16 -8.80 -2.44
N LYS A 32 -19.37 -9.30 -2.69
CA LYS A 32 -20.47 -9.25 -1.71
C LYS A 32 -20.06 -10.03 -0.45
N TRP A 33 -20.28 -9.42 0.71
CA TRP A 33 -19.91 -9.99 2.01
C TRP A 33 -21.14 -10.51 2.75
N HIS A 34 -22.10 -9.64 3.04
CA HIS A 34 -23.38 -9.98 3.67
C HIS A 34 -24.50 -9.21 2.99
N THR A 35 -25.63 -9.89 2.80
CA THR A 35 -26.89 -9.27 2.36
C THR A 35 -27.76 -9.10 3.60
N LYS A 36 -28.10 -7.86 3.94
CA LYS A 36 -29.16 -7.49 4.88
C LYS A 36 -30.43 -7.19 4.08
N THR A 37 -31.57 -7.06 4.77
CA THR A 37 -32.89 -6.82 4.17
C THR A 37 -32.86 -5.74 3.08
N ASP A 38 -32.20 -4.61 3.37
CA ASP A 38 -32.17 -3.44 2.46
C ASP A 38 -30.76 -2.98 2.09
N PHE A 39 -29.72 -3.74 2.44
CA PHE A 39 -28.33 -3.29 2.28
C PHE A 39 -27.35 -4.45 2.06
N ILE A 40 -26.46 -4.32 1.08
CA ILE A 40 -25.39 -5.28 0.83
C ILE A 40 -24.08 -4.69 1.32
N THR A 41 -23.40 -5.39 2.23
CA THR A 41 -22.04 -5.03 2.62
C THR A 41 -21.05 -5.68 1.66
N TYR A 42 -19.94 -5.01 1.39
CA TYR A 42 -18.89 -5.52 0.50
C TYR A 42 -17.56 -5.72 1.23
N THR A 43 -16.69 -6.50 0.61
CA THR A 43 -15.28 -6.64 1.01
C THR A 43 -14.40 -6.65 -0.23
N TYR A 44 -13.20 -6.13 -0.08
CA TYR A 44 -12.13 -6.14 -1.05
C TYR A 44 -11.22 -7.35 -0.80
N LYS A 45 -11.01 -8.14 -1.85
CA LYS A 45 -10.13 -9.31 -1.85
C LYS A 45 -9.07 -9.15 -2.93
N CYS A 46 -7.81 -9.42 -2.61
CA CYS A 46 -6.73 -9.40 -3.59
C CYS A 46 -7.06 -10.34 -4.78
N TYR A 47 -6.81 -9.91 -6.02
CA TYR A 47 -7.10 -10.72 -7.20
C TYR A 47 -6.37 -12.08 -7.19
N ASP A 48 -5.12 -12.13 -6.71
CA ASP A 48 -4.39 -13.40 -6.65
C ASP A 48 -5.08 -14.42 -5.73
N GLN A 49 -5.63 -13.98 -4.58
CA GLN A 49 -6.40 -14.82 -3.66
C GLN A 49 -7.72 -15.34 -4.26
N THR A 50 -8.16 -14.82 -5.40
CA THR A 50 -9.30 -15.41 -6.13
C THR A 50 -8.93 -16.75 -6.75
N ARG A 51 -7.66 -16.92 -7.15
CA ARG A 51 -7.12 -18.16 -7.73
C ARG A 51 -6.49 -19.04 -6.65
N THR A 52 -5.71 -18.46 -5.75
CA THR A 52 -4.96 -19.22 -4.73
C THR A 52 -5.78 -19.53 -3.49
N GLY A 53 -6.87 -18.79 -3.24
CA GLY A 53 -7.63 -18.85 -2.00
C GLY A 53 -6.99 -18.01 -0.88
N THR A 54 -7.77 -17.63 0.13
CA THR A 54 -7.22 -16.89 1.28
C THR A 54 -6.51 -17.85 2.23
N ILE A 55 -5.56 -17.34 3.02
CA ILE A 55 -4.84 -18.12 4.04
C ILE A 55 -5.84 -18.84 4.97
N ALA A 56 -6.84 -18.13 5.49
CA ALA A 56 -7.87 -18.69 6.35
C ALA A 56 -8.66 -19.83 5.68
N ALA A 57 -9.02 -19.68 4.40
CA ALA A 57 -9.74 -20.72 3.67
C ALA A 57 -8.87 -21.94 3.39
N ARG A 58 -7.58 -21.75 3.09
CA ARG A 58 -6.65 -22.85 2.84
C ARG A 58 -6.37 -23.66 4.10
N LEU A 59 -6.11 -22.98 5.22
CA LEU A 59 -5.95 -23.63 6.53
C LEU A 59 -7.19 -24.43 6.93
N LYS A 60 -8.39 -23.86 6.74
CA LYS A 60 -9.66 -24.56 7.01
C LYS A 60 -9.81 -25.87 6.20
N ASN A 61 -9.26 -25.91 4.98
CA ASN A 61 -9.33 -27.07 4.10
C ASN A 61 -8.08 -27.95 4.13
N GLY A 62 -7.14 -27.72 5.06
CA GLY A 62 -5.89 -28.49 5.16
C GLY A 62 -4.94 -28.33 3.96
N LEU A 63 -5.03 -27.21 3.22
CA LEU A 63 -4.17 -26.92 2.08
C LEU A 63 -2.92 -26.13 2.52
N GLY A 64 -1.77 -26.40 1.90
CA GLY A 64 -0.52 -25.67 2.16
C GLY A 64 -0.64 -24.17 1.84
N ILE A 65 0.02 -23.32 2.62
CA ILE A 65 -0.10 -21.85 2.52
C ILE A 65 1.06 -21.18 1.75
N GLU A 66 1.93 -21.99 1.14
CA GLU A 66 3.06 -21.50 0.35
C GLU A 66 2.59 -20.75 -0.90
N ASN A 67 3.30 -19.66 -1.25
CA ASN A 67 3.02 -18.81 -2.41
C ASN A 67 1.60 -18.21 -2.46
N VAL A 68 0.96 -18.05 -1.30
CA VAL A 68 -0.38 -17.45 -1.19
C VAL A 68 -0.25 -16.02 -0.69
N CYS A 69 -0.88 -15.08 -1.39
CA CYS A 69 -0.96 -13.70 -0.95
C CYS A 69 -1.60 -13.61 0.45
N ARG A 70 -0.92 -12.92 1.38
CA ARG A 70 -1.32 -12.78 2.78
C ARG A 70 -2.14 -11.52 3.09
N SER A 71 -2.40 -10.69 2.07
CA SER A 71 -3.18 -9.47 2.24
C SER A 71 -4.55 -9.77 2.86
N PRO A 72 -5.02 -8.94 3.81
CA PRO A 72 -6.28 -9.17 4.49
C PRO A 72 -7.48 -8.99 3.55
N LEU A 73 -8.61 -9.58 3.94
CA LEU A 73 -9.91 -9.19 3.40
C LEU A 73 -10.32 -7.87 4.06
N VAL A 74 -10.43 -6.81 3.27
CA VAL A 74 -10.73 -5.47 3.78
C VAL A 74 -12.21 -5.20 3.58
N GLN A 75 -12.98 -4.98 4.65
CA GLN A 75 -14.40 -4.64 4.49
C GLN A 75 -14.55 -3.21 3.97
N ASP A 76 -15.59 -2.96 3.19
CA ASP A 76 -15.82 -1.68 2.52
C ASP A 76 -15.83 -0.51 3.52
N TRP A 77 -16.59 -0.68 4.62
CA TRP A 77 -16.68 0.30 5.69
C TRP A 77 -15.33 0.62 6.34
N LYS A 78 -14.37 -0.34 6.41
CA LYS A 78 -13.03 -0.07 6.97
C LYS A 78 -12.25 0.92 6.12
N MET A 79 -12.41 0.84 4.80
CA MET A 79 -11.78 1.81 3.89
C MET A 79 -12.32 3.22 4.14
N TYR A 80 -13.64 3.36 4.27
CA TYR A 80 -14.24 4.67 4.60
C TYR A 80 -13.83 5.16 5.99
N THR A 81 -13.84 4.32 7.03
CA THR A 81 -13.37 4.71 8.38
C THR A 81 -11.90 5.15 8.37
N MET A 82 -11.02 4.40 7.69
CA MET A 82 -9.62 4.79 7.54
C MET A 82 -9.48 6.09 6.75
N ALA A 83 -10.23 6.28 5.66
CA ALA A 83 -10.19 7.50 4.87
C ALA A 83 -10.55 8.73 5.69
N GLN A 84 -11.64 8.67 6.47
CA GLN A 84 -12.03 9.75 7.38
C GLN A 84 -10.90 10.04 8.37
N LYS A 85 -10.37 9.01 9.04
CA LYS A 85 -9.28 9.15 10.00
C LYS A 85 -8.02 9.77 9.40
N VAL A 86 -7.63 9.34 8.21
CA VAL A 86 -6.46 9.86 7.50
C VAL A 86 -6.66 11.33 7.14
N LEU A 87 -7.81 11.69 6.59
CA LEU A 87 -8.10 13.05 6.17
C LEU A 87 -8.25 13.99 7.38
N HIS A 88 -9.01 13.61 8.40
CA HIS A 88 -9.09 14.37 9.66
C HIS A 88 -7.72 14.54 10.32
N ALA A 89 -6.89 13.51 10.33
CA ALA A 89 -5.54 13.61 10.88
C ALA A 89 -4.64 14.61 10.15
N VAL A 90 -4.97 14.99 8.90
CA VAL A 90 -4.19 15.91 8.08
C VAL A 90 -4.82 17.29 8.05
N PHE A 91 -6.14 17.39 7.96
CA PHE A 91 -6.87 18.63 7.68
C PHE A 91 -7.51 19.28 8.90
N ASP A 92 -7.72 18.58 10.02
CA ASP A 92 -8.37 19.18 11.21
C ASP A 92 -7.49 20.21 11.92
N ASP A 93 -6.17 20.05 11.83
CA ASP A 93 -5.18 20.96 12.39
C ASP A 93 -4.14 21.35 11.33
N PRO A 94 -4.47 22.32 10.45
CA PRO A 94 -3.56 22.74 9.38
C PRO A 94 -2.21 23.25 9.90
N GLU A 95 -2.21 24.00 11.01
CA GLU A 95 -0.98 24.54 11.61
C GLU A 95 -0.09 23.43 12.17
N GLY A 96 -0.66 22.52 12.96
CA GLY A 96 0.07 21.38 13.49
C GLY A 96 0.53 20.41 12.40
N THR A 97 -0.27 20.22 11.35
CA THR A 97 0.12 19.42 10.17
C THR A 97 1.32 20.03 9.47
N LEU A 98 1.35 21.35 9.25
CA LEU A 98 2.48 22.03 8.63
C LEU A 98 3.73 22.00 9.52
N LEU A 99 3.57 22.13 10.84
CA LEU A 99 4.70 22.04 11.77
C LEU A 99 5.28 20.63 11.82
N ASN A 100 4.42 19.60 11.86
CA ASN A 100 4.85 18.20 11.77
C ASN A 100 5.52 17.91 10.42
N ALA A 101 4.96 18.44 9.33
CA ALA A 101 5.56 18.28 8.02
C ALA A 101 6.94 18.94 8.01
N ALA A 102 7.08 20.19 8.46
CA ALA A 102 8.37 20.86 8.57
C ALA A 102 9.35 20.14 9.51
N ALA A 103 8.90 19.45 10.56
CA ALA A 103 9.77 18.66 11.42
C ALA A 103 10.24 17.36 10.74
N VAL A 104 9.34 16.67 10.06
CA VAL A 104 9.62 15.42 9.32
C VAL A 104 10.45 15.69 8.06
N LEU A 105 10.27 16.87 7.45
CA LEU A 105 10.82 17.25 6.15
C LEU A 105 12.00 18.25 6.25
N GLY A 106 12.01 19.14 7.23
CA GLY A 106 12.92 20.29 7.34
C GLY A 106 14.14 20.08 8.25
N CYS A 107 14.20 18.99 9.03
CA CYS A 107 15.43 18.62 9.73
C CYS A 107 16.21 17.60 8.89
N GLY A 108 17.17 18.11 8.11
CA GLY A 108 18.06 17.29 7.30
C GLY A 108 18.56 16.04 8.04
N ILE A 109 18.41 14.89 7.38
CA ILE A 109 19.14 13.64 7.64
C ILE A 109 19.05 13.09 9.09
N ALA A 110 17.99 13.39 9.83
CA ALA A 110 17.73 12.78 11.14
C ALA A 110 16.27 12.36 11.34
N GLY A 111 15.62 11.84 10.30
CA GLY A 111 14.41 11.03 10.44
C GLY A 111 14.81 9.58 10.73
N VAL A 112 14.89 9.20 12.02
CA VAL A 112 15.32 7.85 12.46
C VAL A 112 14.51 6.74 11.77
N GLU A 113 13.21 6.96 11.48
CA GLU A 113 12.33 6.00 10.79
C GLU A 113 12.53 5.97 9.26
N GLN A 114 12.80 7.11 8.60
CA GLN A 114 13.09 7.16 7.15
C GLN A 114 14.43 6.48 6.84
N SER A 115 15.40 6.62 7.75
CA SER A 115 16.68 5.92 7.70
C SER A 115 16.55 4.41 7.87
N GLU A 116 15.60 3.89 8.64
CA GLU A 116 15.40 2.44 8.80
C GLU A 116 14.79 1.80 7.56
N VAL A 117 13.76 2.41 6.96
CA VAL A 117 13.15 1.91 5.71
C VAL A 117 14.15 1.94 4.54
N LEU A 118 14.96 3.00 4.44
CA LEU A 118 16.02 3.11 3.43
C LEU A 118 17.15 2.10 3.68
N ARG A 119 17.58 1.90 4.93
CA ARG A 119 18.59 0.88 5.29
C ARG A 119 18.10 -0.54 4.97
N ASP A 120 16.85 -0.85 5.28
CA ASP A 120 16.28 -2.16 4.97
C ASP A 120 16.16 -2.40 3.46
N LYS A 121 15.80 -1.36 2.69
CA LYS A 121 15.83 -1.40 1.21
C LYS A 121 17.26 -1.67 0.70
N GLU A 122 18.25 -0.92 1.16
CA GLU A 122 19.66 -1.09 0.79
C GLU A 122 20.17 -2.50 1.11
N VAL A 123 19.82 -3.03 2.29
CA VAL A 123 20.20 -4.39 2.70
C VAL A 123 19.61 -5.44 1.74
N ILE A 124 18.35 -5.28 1.34
CA ILE A 124 17.70 -6.23 0.43
C ILE A 124 18.27 -6.10 -0.99
N GLU A 125 18.54 -4.89 -1.48
CA GLU A 125 19.20 -4.66 -2.78
C GLU A 125 20.56 -5.36 -2.85
N GLU A 126 21.37 -5.23 -1.80
CA GLU A 126 22.69 -5.84 -1.76
C GLU A 126 22.64 -7.37 -1.63
N GLN A 127 21.63 -7.91 -0.93
CA GLN A 127 21.33 -9.35 -0.94
C GLN A 127 20.93 -9.85 -2.33
N LEU A 128 20.13 -9.08 -3.06
CA LEU A 128 19.65 -9.43 -4.39
C LEU A 128 20.81 -9.49 -5.39
N LYS A 129 21.69 -8.49 -5.34
CA LYS A 129 22.95 -8.46 -6.11
C LYS A 129 23.85 -9.65 -5.80
N LYS A 130 23.94 -10.06 -4.52
CA LYS A 130 24.72 -11.22 -4.10
C LYS A 130 24.17 -12.53 -4.67
N GLU A 131 22.86 -12.76 -4.60
CA GLU A 131 22.25 -13.98 -5.15
C GLU A 131 22.27 -13.98 -6.69
N ARG A 132 22.14 -12.82 -7.36
CA ARG A 132 22.38 -12.71 -8.82
C ARG A 132 23.81 -13.10 -9.21
N ARG A 133 24.82 -12.59 -8.49
CA ARG A 133 26.23 -13.00 -8.72
C ARG A 133 26.43 -14.49 -8.50
N ARG A 134 25.77 -15.07 -7.50
CA ARG A 134 25.82 -16.52 -7.25
C ARG A 134 25.20 -17.32 -8.39
N TYR A 135 24.11 -16.83 -8.98
CA TYR A 135 23.51 -17.42 -10.18
C TYR A 135 24.48 -17.38 -11.38
N GLU A 136 25.14 -16.24 -11.62
CA GLU A 136 26.17 -16.09 -12.65
C GLU A 136 27.34 -17.07 -12.43
N THR A 137 27.85 -17.16 -11.21
CA THR A 137 28.93 -18.11 -10.87
C THR A 137 28.51 -19.57 -11.10
N LEU A 138 27.27 -19.96 -10.75
CA LEU A 138 26.76 -21.29 -11.02
C LEU A 138 26.67 -21.59 -12.52
N LEU A 139 26.33 -20.58 -13.32
CA LEU A 139 26.32 -20.65 -14.78
C LEU A 139 27.72 -20.89 -15.34
N ASP A 140 28.71 -20.12 -14.87
CA ASP A 140 30.11 -20.27 -15.28
C ASP A 140 30.66 -21.66 -14.93
N MET A 141 30.45 -22.13 -13.70
CA MET A 141 30.85 -23.48 -13.28
C MET A 141 30.19 -24.56 -14.14
N ARG A 142 28.93 -24.37 -14.56
CA ARG A 142 28.25 -25.32 -15.45
C ARG A 142 28.81 -25.26 -16.86
N MET A 143 29.12 -24.07 -17.39
CA MET A 143 29.75 -23.88 -18.70
C MET A 143 31.14 -24.53 -18.75
N ASN A 144 31.89 -24.46 -17.66
CA ASN A 144 33.20 -25.09 -17.52
C ASN A 144 33.14 -26.60 -17.20
N ASN A 145 31.93 -27.18 -17.11
CA ASN A 145 31.68 -28.57 -16.69
C ASN A 145 32.24 -28.94 -15.30
N GLU A 146 32.46 -27.96 -14.43
CA GLU A 146 32.91 -28.16 -13.04
C GLU A 146 31.81 -28.83 -12.19
N ILE A 147 30.54 -28.65 -12.58
CA ILE A 147 29.38 -29.24 -11.90
C ILE A 147 28.45 -30.02 -12.86
N PRO A 148 27.89 -31.17 -12.41
CA PRO A 148 26.87 -31.93 -13.15
C PRO A 148 25.56 -31.15 -13.35
N LYS A 149 24.78 -31.54 -14.36
CA LYS A 149 23.52 -30.88 -14.71
C LYS A 149 22.50 -30.95 -13.57
N GLU A 150 22.45 -32.08 -12.88
CA GLU A 150 21.52 -32.34 -11.78
C GLU A 150 21.82 -31.43 -10.58
N VAL A 151 23.11 -31.22 -10.29
CA VAL A 151 23.57 -30.32 -9.24
C VAL A 151 23.25 -28.87 -9.61
N PHE A 152 23.50 -28.49 -10.87
CA PHE A 152 23.15 -27.17 -11.40
C PHE A 152 21.65 -26.90 -11.31
N SER A 153 20.79 -27.78 -11.81
CA SER A 153 19.33 -27.58 -11.79
C SER A 153 18.79 -27.37 -10.37
N ARG A 154 19.23 -28.17 -9.40
CA ARG A 154 18.81 -28.00 -8.00
C ARG A 154 19.25 -26.64 -7.45
N LYS A 155 20.51 -26.25 -7.67
CA LYS A 155 21.05 -24.98 -7.17
C LYS A 155 20.46 -23.76 -7.89
N GLN A 156 20.17 -23.90 -9.18
CA GLN A 156 19.50 -22.89 -9.99
C GLN A 156 18.11 -22.59 -9.46
N GLN A 157 17.35 -23.63 -9.11
CA GLN A 157 16.04 -23.49 -8.50
C GLN A 157 16.11 -22.79 -7.14
N GLU A 158 17.00 -23.23 -6.24
CA GLU A 158 17.19 -22.62 -4.91
C GLU A 158 17.54 -21.12 -5.00
N VAL A 159 18.46 -20.75 -5.91
CA VAL A 159 18.87 -19.35 -6.10
C VAL A 159 17.76 -18.55 -6.78
N GLY A 160 17.04 -19.14 -7.73
CA GLY A 160 15.91 -18.52 -8.41
C GLY A 160 14.74 -18.20 -7.47
N GLU A 161 14.41 -19.12 -6.57
CA GLU A 161 13.37 -18.92 -5.54
C GLU A 161 13.74 -17.78 -4.59
N LYS A 162 15.00 -17.73 -4.14
CA LYS A 162 15.51 -16.61 -3.32
C LYS A 162 15.52 -15.27 -4.04
N ILE A 163 15.91 -15.24 -5.31
CA ILE A 163 15.84 -14.01 -6.12
C ILE A 163 14.38 -13.55 -6.22
N ALA A 164 13.44 -14.45 -6.52
CA ALA A 164 12.03 -14.11 -6.61
C ALA A 164 11.46 -13.61 -5.26
N GLU A 165 11.86 -14.22 -4.14
CA GLU A 165 11.48 -13.77 -2.80
C GLU A 165 12.04 -12.37 -2.48
N LEU A 166 13.32 -12.12 -2.77
CA LEU A 166 13.96 -10.82 -2.56
C LEU A 166 13.39 -9.75 -3.51
N GLU A 167 13.09 -10.08 -4.76
CA GLU A 167 12.43 -9.19 -5.72
C GLU A 167 11.00 -8.85 -5.25
N GLN A 168 10.27 -9.83 -4.72
CA GLN A 168 8.96 -9.61 -4.13
C GLN A 168 9.03 -8.76 -2.87
N ARG A 169 10.07 -8.93 -2.04
CA ARG A 169 10.31 -8.11 -0.86
C ARG A 169 10.74 -6.69 -1.24
N MET A 170 11.56 -6.52 -2.29
CA MET A 170 11.87 -5.19 -2.86
C MET A 170 10.62 -4.49 -3.41
N ALA A 171 9.72 -5.24 -4.04
CA ALA A 171 8.47 -4.68 -4.56
C ALA A 171 7.57 -4.10 -3.45
N GLN A 172 7.75 -4.51 -2.19
CA GLN A 172 7.08 -3.92 -1.01
C GLN A 172 7.58 -2.50 -0.73
N TYR A 173 8.82 -2.18 -1.08
CA TYR A 173 9.35 -0.81 -0.97
C TYR A 173 9.00 0.04 -2.19
N GLY A 174 8.66 -0.57 -3.34
CA GLY A 174 8.38 0.15 -4.59
C GLY A 174 9.53 1.07 -5.04
N ASP A 175 9.22 2.06 -5.89
CA ASP A 175 10.16 3.12 -6.29
C ASP A 175 10.33 4.18 -5.18
N VAL A 176 10.51 3.76 -3.92
CA VAL A 176 10.91 4.69 -2.85
C VAL A 176 12.36 5.08 -3.10
N GLU A 177 12.56 6.10 -3.92
CA GLU A 177 13.83 6.82 -3.99
C GLU A 177 13.94 7.73 -2.75
N PRO A 178 15.16 7.94 -2.22
CA PRO A 178 15.36 8.95 -1.20
C PRO A 178 14.85 10.29 -1.76
N ALA A 179 13.86 10.87 -1.09
CA ALA A 179 13.28 12.14 -1.51
C ALA A 179 14.40 13.18 -1.58
N THR A 180 14.54 13.83 -2.73
CA THR A 180 15.53 14.91 -2.86
C THR A 180 15.06 16.10 -2.03
N GLU A 181 16.00 16.96 -1.61
CA GLU A 181 15.67 18.19 -0.89
C GLU A 181 14.68 19.08 -1.67
N ALA A 182 14.72 19.01 -3.01
CA ALA A 182 13.76 19.66 -3.90
C ALA A 182 12.36 19.01 -3.85
N ASP A 183 12.27 17.67 -3.83
CA ASP A 183 10.98 16.97 -3.68
C ASP A 183 10.33 17.32 -2.35
N VAL A 184 11.13 17.33 -1.28
CA VAL A 184 10.70 17.66 0.07
C VAL A 184 10.17 19.09 0.16
N SER A 185 10.91 20.05 -0.40
CA SER A 185 10.51 21.46 -0.43
C SER A 185 9.22 21.66 -1.24
N GLY A 186 9.12 21.05 -2.42
CA GLY A 186 7.92 21.13 -3.26
C GLY A 186 6.68 20.50 -2.63
N LYS A 187 6.85 19.39 -1.89
CA LYS A 187 5.76 18.76 -1.13
C LYS A 187 5.26 19.65 0.00
N LEU A 188 6.16 20.32 0.72
CA LEU A 188 5.79 21.24 1.79
C LEU A 188 5.05 22.48 1.24
N GLU A 189 5.49 23.04 0.11
CA GLU A 189 4.79 24.14 -0.57
C GLU A 189 3.39 23.73 -1.06
N ASN A 190 3.26 22.54 -1.64
CA ASN A 190 1.97 22.01 -2.07
C ASN A 190 1.04 21.76 -0.88
N LEU A 191 1.56 21.23 0.23
CA LEU A 191 0.80 21.05 1.47
C LEU A 191 0.33 22.40 2.04
N GLN A 192 1.20 23.41 2.09
CA GLN A 192 0.84 24.77 2.53
C GLN A 192 -0.28 25.36 1.67
N ARG A 193 -0.17 25.24 0.35
CA ARG A 193 -1.20 25.70 -0.58
C ARG A 193 -2.53 24.97 -0.33
N LEU A 194 -2.47 23.65 -0.17
CA LEU A 194 -3.64 22.81 0.09
C LEU A 194 -4.35 23.22 1.38
N MET A 195 -3.58 23.41 2.46
CA MET A 195 -4.10 23.84 3.76
C MET A 195 -4.77 25.22 3.69
N GLY A 196 -4.23 26.15 2.90
CA GLY A 196 -4.84 27.48 2.72
C GLY A 196 -6.12 27.49 1.89
N GLN A 197 -6.37 26.43 1.10
CA GLN A 197 -7.54 26.32 0.22
C GLN A 197 -8.61 25.35 0.76
N PHE A 198 -8.24 24.46 1.66
CA PHE A 198 -9.13 23.44 2.17
C PHE A 198 -10.12 24.01 3.20
N THR A 199 -11.35 23.51 3.16
CA THR A 199 -12.38 23.81 4.18
C THR A 199 -12.95 22.49 4.67
N ILE A 200 -12.95 22.30 5.98
CA ILE A 200 -13.49 21.10 6.63
C ILE A 200 -15.00 21.02 6.34
N PRO A 201 -15.54 19.84 5.96
CA PRO A 201 -16.97 19.66 5.76
C PRO A 201 -17.79 20.06 6.99
N GLU A 202 -18.96 20.68 6.79
CA GLU A 202 -19.82 21.14 7.90
C GLU A 202 -20.33 19.99 8.78
N ASP A 203 -20.57 18.82 8.19
CA ASP A 203 -20.97 17.59 8.89
C ASP A 203 -19.79 16.80 9.49
N GLY A 204 -18.57 17.28 9.23
CA GLY A 204 -17.33 16.63 9.63
C GLY A 204 -17.15 15.26 8.97
N GLU A 205 -17.73 15.00 7.80
CA GLU A 205 -17.48 13.78 7.03
C GLU A 205 -17.02 14.11 5.61
N PHE A 206 -15.87 13.53 5.23
CA PHE A 206 -15.38 13.63 3.87
C PHE A 206 -16.23 12.78 2.92
N SER A 207 -16.69 13.36 1.82
CA SER A 207 -17.44 12.64 0.78
C SER A 207 -16.53 11.72 -0.05
N GLU A 208 -17.11 10.77 -0.79
CA GLU A 208 -16.35 9.90 -1.69
C GLU A 208 -15.59 10.71 -2.76
N GLU A 209 -16.16 11.83 -3.22
CA GLU A 209 -15.50 12.75 -4.16
C GLU A 209 -14.28 13.43 -3.53
N GLN A 210 -14.38 13.85 -2.26
CA GLN A 210 -13.25 14.41 -1.53
C GLN A 210 -12.19 13.35 -1.29
N MET A 211 -12.57 12.12 -0.91
CA MET A 211 -11.63 11.01 -0.81
C MET A 211 -10.94 10.72 -2.15
N ASP A 212 -11.66 10.78 -3.27
CA ASP A 212 -11.09 10.61 -4.61
C ASP A 212 -10.07 11.69 -4.94
N LYS A 213 -10.38 12.94 -4.57
CA LYS A 213 -9.56 14.12 -4.77
C LYS A 213 -8.26 14.08 -3.97
N TYR A 214 -8.32 13.78 -2.67
CA TYR A 214 -7.18 13.92 -1.75
C TYR A 214 -6.36 12.66 -1.52
N VAL A 215 -6.83 11.48 -1.97
CA VAL A 215 -6.10 10.22 -1.84
C VAL A 215 -5.65 9.77 -3.21
N SER A 216 -4.36 9.75 -3.50
CA SER A 216 -3.81 9.21 -4.75
C SER A 216 -4.01 7.69 -4.83
N GLY A 217 -3.73 6.99 -3.73
CA GLY A 217 -3.88 5.55 -3.66
C GLY A 217 -3.64 4.95 -2.28
N VAL A 218 -3.88 3.64 -2.15
CA VAL A 218 -3.66 2.90 -0.90
C VAL A 218 -2.92 1.60 -1.20
N ARG A 219 -1.75 1.39 -0.59
CA ARG A 219 -1.05 0.10 -0.60
C ARG A 219 -1.45 -0.73 0.62
N VAL A 220 -1.80 -1.98 0.40
CA VAL A 220 -2.31 -2.88 1.44
C VAL A 220 -1.31 -3.99 1.70
N TYR A 221 -0.81 -4.06 2.92
CA TYR A 221 0.09 -5.09 3.42
C TYR A 221 -0.67 -6.09 4.30
N GLU A 222 0.01 -7.08 4.84
CA GLU A 222 -0.58 -8.04 5.79
C GLU A 222 -0.98 -7.37 7.11
N ASP A 223 -0.19 -6.41 7.58
CA ASP A 223 -0.26 -5.79 8.90
C ASP A 223 -0.59 -4.28 8.89
N ARG A 224 -0.38 -3.61 7.75
CA ARG A 224 -0.58 -2.14 7.64
C ARG A 224 -1.19 -1.68 6.32
N PHE A 225 -1.60 -0.42 6.31
CA PHE A 225 -2.11 0.30 5.13
C PHE A 225 -1.30 1.56 4.89
N GLU A 226 -0.73 1.71 3.70
CA GLU A 226 -0.02 2.94 3.32
C GLU A 226 -0.94 3.79 2.44
N TRP A 227 -1.30 4.97 2.92
CA TRP A 227 -2.17 5.94 2.25
C TRP A 227 -1.31 7.02 1.61
N LEU A 228 -1.41 7.13 0.28
CA LEU A 228 -0.71 8.14 -0.49
C LEU A 228 -1.66 9.30 -0.74
N LEU A 229 -1.34 10.47 -0.22
CA LEU A 229 -2.14 11.66 -0.37
C LEU A 229 -1.81 12.40 -1.67
N ASN A 230 -2.78 13.16 -2.14
CA ASN A 230 -2.66 14.05 -3.29
C ASN A 230 -2.58 15.50 -2.80
N LEU A 231 -1.37 16.06 -2.82
CA LEU A 231 -1.14 17.45 -2.42
C LEU A 231 -1.44 18.47 -3.54
N SER A 232 -1.68 18.00 -4.76
CA SER A 232 -2.00 18.83 -5.93
C SER A 232 -3.23 18.30 -6.65
N PRO A 233 -4.41 18.34 -6.01
CA PRO A 233 -5.61 17.73 -6.54
C PRO A 233 -6.13 18.37 -7.83
N ASP A 234 -5.80 19.64 -8.07
CA ASP A 234 -6.21 20.36 -9.27
C ASP A 234 -5.33 20.03 -10.49
N ALA A 235 -4.22 19.30 -10.31
CA ALA A 235 -3.34 18.87 -11.38
C ALA A 235 -3.82 17.61 -12.13
N GLY A 236 -4.93 16.98 -11.67
CA GLY A 236 -5.55 15.84 -12.37
C GLY A 236 -4.69 14.57 -12.44
N GLY A 237 -3.65 14.45 -11.61
CA GLY A 237 -2.67 13.38 -11.67
C GLY A 237 -3.16 12.03 -11.13
N GLY A 238 -2.81 10.95 -11.83
CA GLY A 238 -3.00 9.58 -11.36
C GLY A 238 -1.94 9.15 -10.33
N LEU A 239 -2.00 7.89 -9.90
CA LEU A 239 -1.02 7.23 -9.00
C LEU A 239 0.45 7.39 -9.47
N ASP A 240 0.67 7.64 -10.75
CA ASP A 240 2.00 7.75 -11.37
C ASP A 240 2.50 9.22 -11.45
N ASP A 241 1.66 10.21 -11.13
CA ASP A 241 1.95 11.65 -11.32
C ASP A 241 2.32 12.37 -10.00
N ALA A 242 2.30 11.67 -8.87
CA ALA A 242 2.48 12.27 -7.53
C ALA A 242 3.96 12.45 -7.10
N GLY A 243 4.93 12.10 -7.95
CA GLY A 243 6.35 12.05 -7.57
C GLY A 243 6.65 10.97 -6.50
N SER A 244 7.86 10.97 -5.97
CA SER A 244 8.28 10.03 -4.92
C SER A 244 7.48 10.27 -3.63
N PRO A 245 6.78 9.27 -3.08
CA PRO A 245 5.98 9.43 -1.86
C PRO A 245 6.89 9.67 -0.66
N VAL A 246 6.58 10.70 0.14
CA VAL A 246 7.36 11.01 1.35
C VAL A 246 6.55 10.61 2.58
N TYR A 247 7.15 9.78 3.45
CA TYR A 247 6.50 9.42 4.72
C TYR A 247 6.21 10.68 5.54
N PHE A 248 4.99 10.79 6.04
CA PHE A 248 4.54 11.92 6.85
C PHE A 248 4.34 11.50 8.30
N LYS A 249 3.43 10.55 8.55
CA LYS A 249 3.16 10.05 9.91
C LYS A 249 2.40 8.73 9.90
N LYS A 250 2.40 8.05 11.04
CA LYS A 250 1.53 6.89 11.31
C LYS A 250 0.37 7.25 12.24
N ILE A 251 -0.77 6.63 12.01
CA ILE A 251 -1.95 6.67 12.88
C ILE A 251 -2.49 5.25 13.09
N THR A 252 -3.25 5.06 14.16
CA THR A 252 -3.96 3.82 14.43
C THR A 252 -5.45 4.07 14.36
N VAL A 253 -6.17 3.26 13.58
CA VAL A 253 -7.64 3.21 13.62
C VAL A 253 -8.03 2.15 14.63
N THR A 254 -8.68 2.59 15.70
CA THR A 254 -9.04 1.76 16.86
C THR A 254 -10.46 1.20 16.72
N PRO A 255 -10.79 0.13 17.47
CA PRO A 255 -12.17 -0.34 17.58
C PRO A 255 -13.18 0.73 17.99
N ASP A 256 -12.77 1.75 18.76
CA ASP A 256 -13.65 2.86 19.14
C ASP A 256 -13.98 3.79 17.98
N ASP A 257 -13.03 3.99 17.08
CA ASP A 257 -13.24 4.75 15.84
C ASP A 257 -14.23 4.02 14.93
N GLU A 258 -14.08 2.70 14.80
CA GLU A 258 -14.99 1.83 14.06
C GLU A 258 -16.40 1.85 14.68
N ARG A 259 -16.51 1.85 16.02
CA ARG A 259 -17.79 1.99 16.74
C ARG A 259 -18.42 3.36 16.50
N ALA A 260 -17.63 4.45 16.55
CA ALA A 260 -18.13 5.80 16.29
C ALA A 260 -18.68 5.93 14.87
N TRP A 261 -17.97 5.35 13.89
CA TRP A 261 -18.44 5.25 12.52
C TRP A 261 -19.78 4.53 12.42
N PHE A 262 -19.96 3.39 13.08
CA PHE A 262 -21.22 2.65 13.06
C PHE A 262 -22.39 3.34 13.76
N ARG A 263 -22.14 4.23 14.72
CA ARG A 263 -23.22 5.05 15.31
C ARG A 263 -23.81 6.02 14.29
N LYS A 264 -22.95 6.59 13.43
CA LYS A 264 -23.37 7.46 12.33
C LYS A 264 -23.89 6.67 11.11
N HIS A 265 -23.35 5.48 10.90
CA HIS A 265 -23.65 4.59 9.76
C HIS A 265 -24.20 3.22 10.21
N PRO A 266 -25.42 3.17 10.78
CA PRO A 266 -25.98 1.96 11.40
C PRO A 266 -26.17 0.79 10.43
N GLN A 267 -26.23 1.06 9.11
CA GLN A 267 -26.28 0.04 8.06
C GLN A 267 -25.10 -0.94 8.11
N TRP A 268 -23.95 -0.56 8.69
CA TRP A 268 -22.77 -1.42 8.81
C TRP A 268 -22.60 -2.11 10.17
N SER A 269 -23.40 -1.78 11.18
CA SER A 269 -23.27 -2.13 12.62
C SER A 269 -23.11 -3.61 13.05
N LYS A 270 -23.23 -4.59 12.15
CA LYS A 270 -23.09 -6.04 12.47
C LYS A 270 -21.78 -6.66 11.96
N SER A 271 -20.83 -5.84 11.51
CA SER A 271 -19.51 -6.32 11.06
C SER A 271 -18.58 -6.49 12.26
N ASN A 272 -18.67 -7.64 12.95
CA ASN A 272 -18.05 -7.84 14.28
C ASN A 272 -16.54 -8.15 14.26
N ARG A 273 -15.79 -7.71 13.23
CA ARG A 273 -14.32 -7.87 13.20
C ARG A 273 -13.64 -6.52 13.41
N TYR A 274 -13.68 -6.08 14.66
CA TYR A 274 -12.89 -4.95 15.11
C TYR A 274 -11.43 -5.37 15.26
N ALA A 275 -10.52 -4.58 14.72
CA ALA A 275 -9.09 -4.78 14.88
C ALA A 275 -8.42 -3.40 14.82
N GLU A 276 -7.33 -3.23 15.55
CA GLU A 276 -6.48 -2.08 15.33
C GLU A 276 -5.88 -2.15 13.93
N LEU A 277 -6.04 -1.08 13.17
CA LEU A 277 -5.50 -0.97 11.82
C LEU A 277 -4.39 0.06 11.86
N GLU A 278 -3.17 -0.37 11.51
CA GLU A 278 -2.04 0.52 11.38
C GLU A 278 -2.06 1.20 10.01
N VAL A 279 -2.03 2.54 10.02
CA VAL A 279 -2.14 3.36 8.82
C VAL A 279 -0.96 4.31 8.74
N TRP A 280 -0.20 4.19 7.66
CA TRP A 280 0.95 5.04 7.37
C TRP A 280 0.55 6.04 6.30
N ILE A 281 0.81 7.32 6.53
CA ILE A 281 0.43 8.40 5.64
C ILE A 281 1.68 8.88 4.92
N PHE A 282 1.59 8.93 3.60
CA PHE A 282 2.60 9.45 2.69
C PHE A 282 2.01 10.64 1.93
N ILE A 283 2.83 11.66 1.67
CA ILE A 283 2.45 12.88 0.97
C ILE A 283 3.26 13.08 -0.30
#